data_AF-A0A838IQ52-F1
#
_entry.id   AF-A0A838IQ52-F1
#
_cell.length_a   1.000
_cell.length_b   1.000
_cell.length_c   1.000
_cell.angle_alpha   90.00
_cell.angle_beta   90.00
_cell.angle_gamma   90.00
#
_symmetry.space_group_name_H-M   'P 1'
#
loop_
_entity.id
_entity.type
_entity.pdbx_description
1 polymer ?
#
loop_
_entity_poly.entity_id
_entity_poly.type
_entity_poly.pdbx_seq_one_letter_code
_entity_poly.pdbx_strand_id
1 'polypeptide(L)'
;MSEAIKDRVQHLIQELLNYHIEVLVVLLAEAGVARDEQRMRVDSLVRILQAVSIESGVIDNGRPVATLLDLEATPISLRLNGELLAQVDDSEILSALSRPISSILRLSPVSVGLVLRERDERQLKALATQAARSLEVPAARLTEIRAIVEQRVNLFVNRTYDLLTILAPNAPKRLEGTHAFVAQLTASSAEWPEWFDVESYTYVKEVLDWAEAALEGAEEVPPAALLVEICWEGTALSVQSFLRYAARALRSYQGDLDRKSLLHILAHVSSKADARVSPEVTHWPSFAELADAWGELWKCEQVLAGSRNADMQVPLVSVFESPGDAMGLTEPQTLPWKYPLLCWTVRERDALRDLLLGLTQSLGNSSAIGKPPQVCIDLNAVHDRTLKLQAARFNVGLQAIGVDVDAPANYDKILPRALEACFATTMTQFKELDEGSKQRAFNLLLGAYTGYMPQARAVWQRRFHNIREIDRTEGFSRLVTQLNHILRLPVLIDLFEEPAEAYMLPMPAFNIIVALPEDIEKVPVHIPIGALKPSLGNAPIRLRVIRVPNDTAADCVWLCDHELTLQELRSQQPDVMLRAVQNDILRMLVYH
;
A
#
# COMPACT_ATOMS: atom_id res chain seq x y z
N MET A 1 28.70 -4.99 -4.15
CA MET A 1 27.59 -5.54 -4.94
C MET A 1 26.30 -5.29 -4.17
N SER A 2 25.29 -4.65 -4.77
CA SER A 2 24.04 -4.31 -4.06
C SER A 2 23.22 -5.57 -3.79
N GLU A 3 22.84 -5.81 -2.54
CA GLU A 3 21.95 -6.91 -2.12
C GLU A 3 20.65 -6.95 -2.94
N ALA A 4 20.14 -5.76 -3.31
CA ALA A 4 18.96 -5.58 -4.14
C ALA A 4 19.02 -6.31 -5.49
N ILE A 5 20.20 -6.37 -6.17
CA ILE A 5 20.30 -7.02 -7.49
C ILE A 5 20.25 -8.54 -7.37
N LYS A 6 20.82 -9.07 -6.29
CA LYS A 6 20.83 -10.50 -6.02
C LYS A 6 19.40 -10.99 -5.82
N ASP A 7 18.65 -10.29 -4.98
CA ASP A 7 17.26 -10.59 -4.69
C ASP A 7 16.37 -10.42 -5.94
N ARG A 8 16.67 -9.42 -6.79
CA ARG A 8 15.94 -9.17 -8.04
C ARG A 8 16.12 -10.31 -9.04
N VAL A 9 17.34 -10.77 -9.23
CA VAL A 9 17.64 -11.92 -10.09
C VAL A 9 17.03 -13.20 -9.52
N GLN A 10 17.13 -13.43 -8.21
CA GLN A 10 16.52 -14.59 -7.56
C GLN A 10 15.00 -14.61 -7.75
N HIS A 11 14.34 -13.46 -7.67
CA HIS A 11 12.91 -13.32 -7.95
C HIS A 11 12.57 -13.73 -9.39
N LEU A 12 13.30 -13.21 -10.38
CA LEU A 12 13.07 -13.53 -11.79
C LEU A 12 13.31 -15.00 -12.10
N ILE A 13 14.30 -15.62 -11.44
CA ILE A 13 14.52 -17.07 -11.52
C ILE A 13 13.34 -17.82 -10.91
N GLN A 14 12.81 -17.39 -9.76
CA GLN A 14 11.64 -18.02 -9.15
C GLN A 14 10.39 -17.87 -10.01
N GLU A 15 10.18 -16.71 -10.65
CA GLU A 15 9.15 -16.48 -11.67
C GLU A 15 9.29 -17.47 -12.84
N LEU A 16 10.50 -17.63 -13.37
CA LEU A 16 10.79 -18.56 -14.46
C LEU A 16 10.48 -20.02 -14.09
N LEU A 17 10.91 -20.43 -12.90
CA LEU A 17 10.67 -21.79 -12.38
C LEU A 17 9.18 -22.04 -12.12
N ASN A 18 8.40 -21.01 -11.78
CA ASN A 18 6.98 -21.15 -11.51
C ASN A 18 6.09 -21.06 -12.75
N TYR A 19 6.38 -20.16 -13.71
CA TYR A 19 5.45 -19.88 -14.83
C TYR A 19 5.92 -20.45 -16.17
N HIS A 20 7.23 -20.47 -16.42
CA HIS A 20 7.76 -20.79 -17.74
C HIS A 20 8.16 -22.26 -17.89
N ILE A 21 8.48 -22.95 -16.80
CA ILE A 21 8.96 -24.33 -16.86
C ILE A 21 7.99 -25.27 -17.57
N GLU A 22 6.69 -25.15 -17.31
CA GLU A 22 5.69 -26.02 -17.93
C GLU A 22 5.65 -25.83 -19.46
N VAL A 23 5.71 -24.58 -19.91
CA VAL A 23 5.80 -24.25 -21.34
C VAL A 23 7.11 -24.78 -21.95
N LEU A 24 8.24 -24.67 -21.23
CA LEU A 24 9.53 -25.19 -21.69
C LEU A 24 9.53 -26.72 -21.83
N VAL A 25 8.84 -27.44 -20.93
CA VAL A 25 8.64 -28.90 -21.05
C VAL A 25 7.81 -29.23 -22.29
N VAL A 26 6.73 -28.48 -22.52
CA VAL A 26 5.88 -28.64 -23.72
C VAL A 26 6.68 -28.37 -25.00
N LEU A 27 7.54 -27.35 -25.04
CA LEU A 27 8.43 -27.08 -26.18
C LEU A 27 9.41 -28.22 -26.45
N LEU A 28 9.93 -28.89 -25.42
CA LEU A 28 10.78 -30.08 -25.60
C LEU A 28 10.00 -31.23 -26.24
N ALA A 29 8.76 -31.43 -25.79
CA ALA A 29 7.88 -32.46 -26.31
C ALA A 29 7.49 -32.17 -27.77
N GLU A 30 7.22 -30.91 -28.11
CA GLU A 30 6.97 -30.46 -29.49
C GLU A 30 8.19 -30.68 -30.39
N ALA A 31 9.40 -30.48 -29.86
CA ALA A 31 10.65 -30.78 -30.56
C ALA A 31 10.95 -32.30 -30.70
N GLY A 32 10.04 -33.17 -30.28
CA GLY A 32 10.18 -34.62 -30.39
C GLY A 32 11.14 -35.25 -29.37
N VAL A 33 11.50 -34.53 -28.30
CA VAL A 33 12.41 -35.05 -27.27
C VAL A 33 11.70 -36.11 -26.43
N ALA A 34 12.32 -37.28 -26.25
CA ALA A 34 11.75 -38.36 -25.46
C ALA A 34 11.56 -37.97 -23.98
N ARG A 35 10.50 -38.47 -23.33
CA ARG A 35 10.08 -38.08 -21.97
C ARG A 35 11.21 -38.16 -20.92
N ASP A 36 12.01 -39.22 -20.91
CA ASP A 36 13.12 -39.34 -19.95
C ASP A 36 14.22 -38.29 -20.21
N GLU A 37 14.45 -37.94 -21.46
CA GLU A 37 15.39 -36.89 -21.82
C GLU A 37 14.84 -35.50 -21.48
N GLN A 38 13.54 -35.26 -21.63
CA GLN A 38 12.89 -34.04 -21.14
C GLN A 38 13.13 -33.87 -19.63
N ARG A 39 12.91 -34.94 -18.85
CA ARG A 39 13.11 -34.94 -17.39
C ARG A 39 14.54 -34.59 -17.01
N MET A 40 15.54 -35.22 -17.63
CA MET A 40 16.96 -34.96 -17.34
C MET A 40 17.37 -33.52 -17.68
N ARG A 41 16.94 -33.00 -18.84
CA ARG A 41 17.29 -31.65 -19.28
C ARG A 41 16.67 -30.58 -18.38
N VAL A 42 15.41 -30.75 -17.98
CA VAL A 42 14.73 -29.80 -17.09
C VAL A 42 15.22 -29.92 -15.65
N ASP A 43 15.51 -31.13 -15.15
CA ASP A 43 16.16 -31.31 -13.83
C ASP A 43 17.50 -30.56 -13.78
N SER A 44 18.31 -30.70 -14.83
CA SER A 44 19.59 -29.97 -14.97
C SER A 44 19.38 -28.46 -14.99
N LEU A 45 18.39 -27.96 -15.75
CA LEU A 45 18.06 -26.54 -15.79
C LEU A 45 17.69 -25.99 -14.40
N VAL A 46 16.79 -26.67 -13.69
CA VAL A 46 16.34 -26.24 -12.36
C VAL A 46 17.53 -26.17 -11.40
N ARG A 47 18.40 -27.19 -11.39
CA ARG A 47 19.60 -27.21 -10.53
C ARG A 47 20.57 -26.08 -10.85
N ILE A 48 20.80 -25.81 -12.14
CA ILE A 48 21.69 -24.73 -12.58
C ILE A 48 21.12 -23.36 -12.18
N LEU A 49 19.82 -23.15 -12.37
CA LEU A 49 19.16 -21.89 -11.99
C LEU A 49 19.16 -21.65 -10.47
N GLN A 50 18.98 -22.72 -9.67
CA GLN A 50 19.06 -22.64 -8.21
C GLN A 50 20.49 -22.37 -7.70
N ALA A 51 21.51 -22.80 -8.46
CA ALA A 51 22.92 -22.65 -8.11
C ALA A 51 23.60 -21.45 -8.80
N VAL A 52 22.83 -20.52 -9.38
CA VAL A 52 23.38 -19.39 -10.12
C VAL A 52 24.27 -18.52 -9.21
N SER A 53 25.42 -18.09 -9.72
CA SER A 53 26.30 -17.16 -9.01
C SER A 53 26.26 -15.77 -9.64
N ILE A 54 26.04 -14.76 -8.81
CA ILE A 54 26.00 -13.35 -9.25
C ILE A 54 27.34 -12.73 -8.86
N GLU A 55 28.11 -12.33 -9.87
CA GLU A 55 29.44 -11.74 -9.73
C GLU A 55 29.39 -10.24 -10.05
N SER A 56 30.33 -9.44 -9.52
CA SER A 56 30.32 -8.00 -9.81
C SER A 56 30.56 -7.72 -11.30
N GLY A 57 31.41 -8.51 -11.96
CA GLY A 57 31.58 -8.47 -13.41
C GLY A 57 31.85 -9.86 -13.96
N VAL A 58 31.35 -10.14 -15.15
CA VAL A 58 31.59 -11.38 -15.90
C VAL A 58 32.12 -11.01 -17.28
N ILE A 59 33.26 -11.60 -17.65
CA ILE A 59 33.98 -11.30 -18.88
C ILE A 59 34.10 -12.58 -19.72
N ASP A 60 33.75 -12.50 -20.99
CA ASP A 60 33.98 -13.53 -22.00
C ASP A 60 34.79 -12.94 -23.16
N ASN A 61 35.89 -13.59 -23.53
CA ASN A 61 36.80 -13.14 -24.61
C ASN A 61 37.20 -11.64 -24.52
N GLY A 62 37.44 -11.15 -23.29
CA GLY A 62 37.84 -9.76 -23.03
C GLY A 62 36.70 -8.74 -23.11
N ARG A 63 35.43 -9.16 -23.22
CA ARG A 63 34.26 -8.29 -23.21
C ARG A 63 33.33 -8.60 -22.05
N PRO A 64 32.72 -7.58 -21.41
CA PRO A 64 31.73 -7.82 -20.37
C PRO A 64 30.46 -8.43 -21.00
N VAL A 65 29.96 -9.52 -20.40
CA VAL A 65 28.74 -10.22 -20.83
C VAL A 65 27.74 -10.28 -19.69
N ALA A 66 26.45 -10.30 -20.02
CA ALA A 66 25.38 -10.37 -19.01
C ALA A 66 25.32 -11.73 -18.31
N THR A 67 25.51 -12.81 -19.08
CA THR A 67 25.47 -14.20 -18.60
C THR A 67 26.61 -15.01 -19.21
N LEU A 68 27.17 -15.94 -18.42
CA LEU A 68 28.19 -16.88 -18.87
C LEU A 68 27.85 -18.28 -18.35
N LEU A 69 27.62 -19.20 -19.28
CA LEU A 69 27.34 -20.60 -18.99
C LEU A 69 28.60 -21.42 -19.26
N ASP A 70 29.11 -22.09 -18.22
CA ASP A 70 30.21 -23.02 -18.33
C ASP A 70 29.67 -24.46 -18.31
N LEU A 71 29.59 -25.05 -19.51
CA LEU A 71 29.14 -26.43 -19.72
C LEU A 71 30.20 -27.48 -19.37
N GLU A 72 31.47 -27.08 -19.22
CA GLU A 72 32.58 -27.98 -18.89
C GLU A 72 32.79 -28.12 -17.38
N ALA A 73 32.32 -27.14 -16.60
CA ALA A 73 32.28 -27.20 -15.14
C ALA A 73 31.42 -28.37 -14.64
N THR A 74 31.86 -29.01 -13.54
CA THR A 74 31.10 -30.06 -12.85
C THR A 74 30.91 -29.68 -11.37
N PRO A 75 29.70 -29.27 -10.93
CA PRO A 75 28.48 -29.11 -11.74
C PRO A 75 28.56 -27.93 -12.73
N ILE A 76 27.73 -28.00 -13.79
CA ILE A 76 27.57 -26.91 -14.78
C ILE A 76 27.26 -25.61 -14.03
N SER A 77 27.96 -24.52 -14.38
CA SER A 77 27.83 -23.25 -13.66
C SER A 77 27.27 -22.15 -14.57
N LEU A 78 26.31 -21.38 -14.05
CA LEU A 78 25.80 -20.17 -14.68
C LEU A 78 26.18 -18.97 -13.83
N ARG A 79 26.91 -18.04 -14.45
CA ARG A 79 27.38 -16.81 -13.82
C ARG A 79 26.68 -15.61 -14.43
N LEU A 80 26.22 -14.69 -13.58
CA LEU A 80 25.49 -13.48 -13.96
C LEU A 80 26.28 -12.23 -13.57
N ASN A 81 26.33 -11.25 -14.47
CA ASN A 81 27.03 -9.99 -14.25
C ASN A 81 26.14 -8.97 -13.54
N GLY A 82 26.34 -8.83 -12.22
CA GLY A 82 25.55 -7.94 -11.38
C GLY A 82 25.63 -6.46 -11.77
N GLU A 83 26.78 -5.97 -12.24
CA GLU A 83 26.94 -4.58 -12.67
C GLU A 83 26.14 -4.24 -13.92
N LEU A 84 26.14 -5.14 -14.92
CA LEU A 84 25.34 -4.96 -16.13
C LEU A 84 23.84 -5.13 -15.84
N LEU A 85 23.47 -6.15 -15.08
CA LEU A 85 22.07 -6.44 -14.78
C LEU A 85 21.42 -5.34 -13.89
N ALA A 86 22.23 -4.59 -13.13
CA ALA A 86 21.74 -3.46 -12.34
C ALA A 86 21.24 -2.28 -13.18
N GLN A 87 21.62 -2.18 -14.45
CA GLN A 87 21.32 -1.04 -15.32
C GLN A 87 20.12 -1.27 -16.24
N VAL A 88 19.53 -2.47 -16.20
CA VAL A 88 18.51 -2.93 -17.14
C VAL A 88 17.20 -3.27 -16.44
N ASP A 89 16.10 -3.31 -17.19
CA ASP A 89 14.78 -3.70 -16.67
C ASP A 89 14.63 -5.23 -16.51
N ASP A 90 13.54 -5.68 -15.88
CA ASP A 90 13.33 -7.10 -15.59
C ASP A 90 13.22 -7.94 -16.87
N SER A 91 12.69 -7.35 -17.94
CA SER A 91 12.47 -8.03 -19.21
C SER A 91 13.80 -8.32 -19.91
N GLU A 92 14.75 -7.39 -19.82
CA GLU A 92 16.10 -7.55 -20.34
C GLU A 92 16.91 -8.58 -19.54
N ILE A 93 16.73 -8.66 -18.22
CA ILE A 93 17.34 -9.70 -17.38
C ILE A 93 16.84 -11.08 -17.79
N LEU A 94 15.52 -11.28 -17.92
CA LEU A 94 14.94 -12.54 -18.39
C LEU A 94 15.41 -12.89 -19.81
N SER A 95 15.47 -11.90 -20.70
CA SER A 95 16.00 -12.08 -22.06
C SER A 95 17.46 -12.52 -22.05
N ALA A 96 18.28 -12.06 -21.10
CA ALA A 96 19.68 -12.47 -20.96
C ALA A 96 19.84 -13.96 -20.58
N LEU A 97 18.80 -14.57 -19.99
CA LEU A 97 18.75 -16.02 -19.67
C LEU A 97 18.35 -16.90 -20.86
N SER A 98 17.81 -16.33 -21.94
CA SER A 98 17.33 -17.09 -23.11
C SER A 98 18.40 -18.02 -23.70
N ARG A 99 19.62 -17.51 -23.90
CA ARG A 99 20.73 -18.26 -24.49
C ARG A 99 21.24 -19.38 -23.55
N PRO A 100 21.51 -19.13 -22.25
CA PRO A 100 21.79 -20.20 -21.29
C PRO A 100 20.72 -21.30 -21.28
N ILE A 101 19.43 -20.93 -21.20
CA ILE A 101 18.31 -21.89 -21.12
C ILE A 101 18.21 -22.71 -22.41
N SER A 102 18.28 -22.05 -23.56
CA SER A 102 18.31 -22.70 -24.88
C SER A 102 19.46 -23.69 -24.99
N SER A 103 20.65 -23.36 -24.46
CA SER A 103 21.83 -24.23 -24.49
C SER A 103 21.65 -25.47 -23.60
N ILE A 104 21.10 -25.30 -22.40
CA ILE A 104 20.84 -26.40 -21.45
C ILE A 104 19.74 -27.33 -21.98
N LEU A 105 18.64 -26.77 -22.47
CA LEU A 105 17.50 -27.54 -22.98
C LEU A 105 17.70 -28.05 -24.41
N ARG A 106 18.70 -27.54 -25.13
CA ARG A 106 18.94 -27.76 -26.57
C ARG A 106 17.71 -27.43 -27.43
N LEU A 107 17.07 -26.32 -27.12
CA LEU A 107 15.94 -25.75 -27.87
C LEU A 107 16.41 -24.56 -28.70
N SER A 108 15.60 -24.13 -29.68
CA SER A 108 15.85 -22.91 -30.44
C SER A 108 15.89 -21.67 -29.51
N PRO A 109 16.94 -20.82 -29.58
CA PRO A 109 17.01 -19.58 -28.80
C PRO A 109 15.83 -18.65 -29.05
N VAL A 110 15.26 -18.68 -30.26
CA VAL A 110 14.10 -17.85 -30.64
C VAL A 110 12.85 -18.31 -29.88
N SER A 111 12.58 -19.61 -29.84
CA SER A 111 11.41 -20.16 -29.14
C SER A 111 11.49 -19.90 -27.63
N VAL A 112 12.67 -20.12 -27.04
CA VAL A 112 12.91 -19.82 -25.63
C VAL A 112 12.76 -18.32 -25.36
N GLY A 113 13.34 -17.47 -26.21
CA GLY A 113 13.24 -16.02 -26.08
C GLY A 113 11.80 -15.50 -26.15
N LEU A 114 10.95 -16.09 -27.01
CA LEU A 114 9.52 -15.74 -27.09
C LEU A 114 8.77 -16.12 -25.80
N VAL A 115 9.03 -17.31 -25.26
CA VAL A 115 8.42 -17.77 -24.01
C VAL A 115 8.83 -16.87 -22.83
N LEU A 116 10.11 -16.51 -22.72
CA LEU A 116 10.60 -15.67 -21.61
C LEU A 116 10.15 -14.20 -21.71
N ARG A 117 9.72 -13.75 -22.89
CA ARG A 117 9.14 -12.40 -23.06
C ARG A 117 7.71 -12.32 -22.55
N GLU A 118 6.97 -13.44 -22.58
CA GLU A 118 5.63 -13.49 -22.05
C GLU A 118 5.69 -13.56 -20.52
N ARG A 119 5.03 -12.60 -19.84
CA ARG A 119 5.00 -12.53 -18.37
C ARG A 119 3.59 -12.71 -17.82
N ASP A 120 2.56 -12.78 -18.69
CA ASP A 120 1.21 -13.11 -18.26
C ASP A 120 1.08 -14.63 -17.98
N GLU A 121 0.98 -14.97 -16.70
CA GLU A 121 0.79 -16.34 -16.21
C GLU A 121 -0.39 -17.05 -16.91
N ARG A 122 -1.48 -16.34 -17.22
CA ARG A 122 -2.66 -16.93 -17.87
C ARG A 122 -2.38 -17.28 -19.32
N GLN A 123 -1.62 -16.43 -20.01
CA GLN A 123 -1.23 -16.68 -21.39
C GLN A 123 -0.25 -17.85 -21.46
N LEU A 124 0.75 -17.91 -20.58
CA LEU A 124 1.68 -19.04 -20.49
C LEU A 124 0.96 -20.38 -20.21
N LYS A 125 0.04 -20.41 -19.25
CA LYS A 125 -0.78 -21.61 -18.97
C LYS A 125 -1.67 -22.00 -20.15
N ALA A 126 -2.29 -21.02 -20.82
CA ALA A 126 -3.11 -21.27 -21.99
C ALA A 126 -2.28 -21.84 -23.15
N LEU A 127 -1.07 -21.29 -23.38
CA LEU A 127 -0.11 -21.76 -24.37
C LEU A 127 0.31 -23.21 -24.08
N ALA A 128 0.72 -23.52 -22.85
CA ALA A 128 1.07 -24.89 -22.45
C ALA A 128 -0.09 -25.87 -22.70
N THR A 129 -1.30 -25.52 -22.24
CA THR A 129 -2.51 -26.34 -22.39
C THR A 129 -2.89 -26.56 -23.86
N GLN A 130 -2.80 -25.50 -24.69
CA GLN A 130 -3.15 -25.59 -26.10
C GLN A 130 -2.14 -26.45 -26.86
N ALA A 131 -0.85 -26.23 -26.64
CA ALA A 131 0.21 -26.98 -27.32
C ALA A 131 0.23 -28.45 -26.88
N ALA A 132 -0.04 -28.75 -25.60
CA ALA A 132 -0.06 -30.12 -25.06
C ALA A 132 -1.08 -31.05 -25.76
N ARG A 133 -2.17 -30.51 -26.30
CA ARG A 133 -3.24 -31.30 -26.96
C ARG A 133 -2.85 -31.86 -28.32
N SER A 134 -1.81 -31.32 -28.96
CA SER A 134 -1.40 -31.67 -30.33
C SER A 134 -0.04 -32.35 -30.40
N LEU A 135 0.53 -32.75 -29.27
CA LEU A 135 1.88 -33.32 -29.22
C LEU A 135 1.92 -34.79 -29.65
N GLU A 136 2.89 -35.14 -30.50
CA GLU A 136 3.19 -36.54 -30.84
C GLU A 136 3.88 -37.28 -29.68
N VAL A 137 4.69 -36.57 -28.89
CA VAL A 137 5.35 -37.08 -27.68
C VAL A 137 4.69 -36.44 -26.46
N PRO A 138 4.26 -37.21 -25.45
CA PRO A 138 3.69 -36.62 -24.25
C PRO A 138 4.74 -35.82 -23.46
N ALA A 139 4.34 -34.64 -22.99
CA ALA A 139 5.14 -33.82 -22.09
C ALA A 139 5.41 -34.56 -20.77
N ALA A 140 6.64 -34.47 -20.26
CA ALA A 140 6.98 -34.93 -18.92
C ALA A 140 6.16 -34.18 -17.88
N ARG A 141 5.75 -34.86 -16.81
CA ARG A 141 5.01 -34.20 -15.72
C ARG A 141 6.00 -33.53 -14.78
N LEU A 142 5.59 -32.42 -14.16
CA LEU A 142 6.44 -31.71 -13.21
C LEU A 142 6.81 -32.57 -11.99
N THR A 143 5.93 -33.50 -11.58
CA THR A 143 6.16 -34.49 -10.52
C THR A 143 7.26 -35.50 -10.85
N GLU A 144 7.57 -35.70 -12.14
CA GLU A 144 8.61 -36.63 -12.59
C GLU A 144 10.01 -36.01 -12.61
N ILE A 145 10.08 -34.69 -12.39
CA ILE A 145 11.31 -33.90 -12.41
C ILE A 145 11.70 -33.62 -10.95
N ARG A 146 12.66 -34.39 -10.45
CA ARG A 146 13.04 -34.41 -9.03
C ARG A 146 13.41 -33.02 -8.50
N ALA A 147 14.17 -32.22 -9.24
CA ALA A 147 14.55 -30.88 -8.81
C ALA A 147 13.34 -29.93 -8.61
N ILE A 148 12.26 -30.10 -9.38
CA ILE A 148 11.02 -29.31 -9.19
C ILE A 148 10.29 -29.75 -7.92
N VAL A 149 10.19 -31.07 -7.69
CA VAL A 149 9.60 -31.61 -6.46
C VAL A 149 10.39 -31.13 -5.24
N GLU A 150 11.71 -31.25 -5.27
CA GLU A 150 12.62 -30.75 -4.21
C GLU A 150 12.40 -29.25 -3.97
N GLN A 151 12.33 -28.44 -5.03
CA GLN A 151 12.10 -27.00 -4.91
C GLN A 151 10.76 -26.67 -4.23
N ARG A 152 9.67 -27.26 -4.71
CA ARG A 152 8.31 -26.95 -4.21
C ARG A 152 8.10 -27.47 -2.80
N VAL A 153 8.64 -28.64 -2.47
CA VAL A 153 8.65 -29.15 -1.07
C VAL A 153 9.47 -28.23 -0.17
N ASN A 154 10.64 -27.78 -0.61
CA ASN A 154 11.44 -26.82 0.17
C ASN A 154 10.71 -25.50 0.37
N LEU A 155 10.01 -24.99 -0.65
CA LEU A 155 9.20 -23.78 -0.55
C LEU A 155 8.05 -23.96 0.44
N PHE A 156 7.32 -25.07 0.36
CA PHE A 156 6.27 -25.44 1.31
C PHE A 156 6.80 -25.45 2.74
N VAL A 157 7.87 -26.22 2.99
CA VAL A 157 8.43 -26.38 4.35
C VAL A 157 8.97 -25.07 4.90
N ASN A 158 9.69 -24.29 4.08
CA ASN A 158 10.19 -22.98 4.50
C ASN A 158 9.03 -22.05 4.84
N ARG A 159 8.07 -21.89 3.93
CA ARG A 159 6.94 -20.97 4.11
C ARG A 159 6.12 -21.33 5.35
N THR A 160 5.80 -22.61 5.55
CA THR A 160 5.07 -23.07 6.73
C THR A 160 5.87 -22.80 8.00
N TYR A 161 7.18 -23.07 8.00
CA TYR A 161 8.05 -22.78 9.14
C TYR A 161 8.12 -21.31 9.49
N ASP A 162 8.26 -20.44 8.50
CA ASP A 162 8.34 -19.00 8.74
C ASP A 162 7.02 -18.42 9.22
N LEU A 163 5.92 -18.91 8.63
CA LEU A 163 4.57 -18.53 9.03
C LEU A 163 4.32 -18.89 10.50
N LEU A 164 4.62 -20.12 10.91
CA LEU A 164 4.45 -20.55 12.30
C LEU A 164 5.42 -19.84 13.24
N THR A 165 6.64 -19.51 12.79
CA THR A 165 7.60 -18.74 13.60
C THR A 165 7.12 -17.33 13.92
N ILE A 166 6.35 -16.71 13.01
CA ILE A 166 5.78 -15.38 13.23
C ILE A 166 4.52 -15.46 14.07
N LEU A 167 3.67 -16.48 13.84
CA LEU A 167 2.40 -16.62 14.54
C LEU A 167 2.53 -17.19 15.97
N ALA A 168 3.60 -17.94 16.25
CA ALA A 168 3.80 -18.61 17.54
C ALA A 168 5.08 -18.15 18.25
N PRO A 169 5.00 -17.73 19.54
CA PRO A 169 6.15 -17.22 20.29
C PRO A 169 7.20 -18.30 20.63
N ASN A 170 6.84 -19.59 20.59
CA ASN A 170 7.74 -20.72 20.88
C ASN A 170 7.72 -21.74 19.73
N ALA A 171 8.03 -21.29 18.51
CA ALA A 171 7.99 -22.16 17.35
C ALA A 171 8.94 -23.37 17.50
N PRO A 172 8.45 -24.61 17.31
CA PRO A 172 9.28 -25.80 17.45
C PRO A 172 10.35 -25.91 16.34
N LYS A 173 11.32 -26.80 16.55
CA LYS A 173 12.34 -27.10 15.53
C LYS A 173 11.68 -27.56 14.21
N ARG A 174 12.29 -27.17 13.09
CA ARG A 174 11.88 -27.59 11.75
C ARG A 174 11.80 -29.11 11.64
N LEU A 175 10.70 -29.61 11.07
CA LEU A 175 10.48 -31.04 10.85
C LEU A 175 11.51 -31.66 9.89
N GLU A 176 12.02 -32.82 10.26
CA GLU A 176 12.89 -33.66 9.43
C GLU A 176 12.06 -34.60 8.54
N GLY A 177 12.66 -35.27 7.55
CA GLY A 177 11.96 -36.28 6.74
C GLY A 177 11.49 -35.83 5.34
N THR A 178 11.85 -34.62 4.90
CA THR A 178 11.52 -34.10 3.56
C THR A 178 11.95 -35.02 2.42
N HIS A 179 13.07 -35.74 2.58
CA HIS A 179 13.56 -36.68 1.57
C HIS A 179 12.59 -37.82 1.26
N ALA A 180 11.93 -38.37 2.28
CA ALA A 180 10.95 -39.44 2.10
C ALA A 180 9.70 -38.91 1.38
N PHE A 181 9.25 -37.71 1.73
CA PHE A 181 8.12 -37.05 1.09
C PHE A 181 8.40 -36.72 -0.39
N VAL A 182 9.59 -36.21 -0.71
CA VAL A 182 10.03 -35.99 -2.11
C VAL A 182 10.02 -37.30 -2.90
N ALA A 183 10.53 -38.39 -2.33
CA ALA A 183 10.54 -39.70 -2.98
C ALA A 183 9.11 -40.22 -3.24
N GLN A 184 8.21 -40.05 -2.26
CA GLN A 184 6.80 -40.42 -2.38
C GLN A 184 6.09 -39.62 -3.48
N LEU A 185 6.29 -38.30 -3.53
CA LEU A 185 5.71 -37.44 -4.58
C LEU A 185 6.26 -37.75 -5.97
N THR A 186 7.56 -38.04 -6.08
CA THR A 186 8.20 -38.40 -7.36
C THR A 186 7.69 -39.74 -7.90
N ALA A 187 7.24 -40.64 -7.02
CA ALA A 187 6.64 -41.91 -7.39
C ALA A 187 5.14 -41.81 -7.72
N SER A 188 4.49 -40.68 -7.40
CA SER A 188 3.08 -40.46 -7.71
C SER A 188 2.88 -40.25 -9.21
N SER A 189 1.87 -40.92 -9.77
CA SER A 189 1.49 -40.82 -11.18
C SER A 189 0.46 -39.72 -11.45
N ALA A 190 0.16 -38.85 -10.48
CA ALA A 190 -0.76 -37.73 -10.65
C ALA A 190 -0.07 -36.50 -11.30
N GLU A 191 -0.88 -35.51 -11.68
CA GLU A 191 -0.43 -34.12 -11.85
C GLU A 191 0.14 -33.59 -10.52
N TRP A 192 0.53 -32.30 -10.45
CA TRP A 192 0.95 -31.75 -9.15
C TRP A 192 -0.21 -31.93 -8.15
N PRO A 193 -0.01 -32.64 -7.02
CA PRO A 193 -1.14 -33.12 -6.23
C PRO A 193 -1.80 -31.98 -5.46
N GLU A 194 -3.13 -31.98 -5.44
CA GLU A 194 -3.93 -31.01 -4.69
C GLU A 194 -3.90 -31.36 -3.19
N TRP A 195 -4.38 -30.46 -2.33
CA TRP A 195 -4.37 -30.62 -0.89
C TRP A 195 -5.02 -31.94 -0.45
N PHE A 196 -6.17 -32.30 -1.02
CA PHE A 196 -6.88 -33.53 -0.68
C PHE A 196 -6.09 -34.80 -1.04
N ASP A 197 -5.16 -34.74 -1.99
CA ASP A 197 -4.30 -35.86 -2.35
C ASP A 197 -3.21 -36.07 -1.29
N VAL A 198 -2.70 -34.98 -0.70
CA VAL A 198 -1.51 -35.00 0.18
C VAL A 198 -1.83 -34.92 1.66
N GLU A 199 -3.01 -34.46 2.07
CA GLU A 199 -3.40 -34.32 3.49
C GLU A 199 -3.31 -35.65 4.27
N SER A 200 -3.43 -36.77 3.56
CA SER A 200 -3.35 -38.10 4.12
C SER A 200 -1.92 -38.63 4.29
N TYR A 201 -0.92 -37.97 3.69
CA TYR A 201 0.47 -38.43 3.68
C TYR A 201 1.10 -38.25 5.06
N THR A 202 1.95 -39.20 5.46
CA THR A 202 2.57 -39.22 6.81
C THR A 202 3.28 -37.92 7.13
N TYR A 203 4.11 -37.41 6.22
CA TYR A 203 4.83 -36.16 6.41
C TYR A 203 3.89 -34.94 6.58
N VAL A 204 2.79 -34.89 5.82
CA VAL A 204 1.83 -33.77 5.91
C VAL A 204 1.06 -33.83 7.22
N LYS A 205 0.68 -35.02 7.70
CA LYS A 205 0.09 -35.20 9.04
C LYS A 205 1.04 -34.72 10.14
N GLU A 206 2.32 -35.05 10.06
CA GLU A 206 3.32 -34.55 11.02
C GLU A 206 3.44 -33.01 10.97
N VAL A 207 3.35 -32.40 9.78
CA VAL A 207 3.30 -30.94 9.62
C VAL A 207 2.04 -30.33 10.24
N LEU A 208 0.88 -30.99 10.08
CA LEU A 208 -0.38 -30.56 10.69
C LEU A 208 -0.32 -30.64 12.21
N ASP A 209 0.07 -31.79 12.77
CA ASP A 209 0.21 -31.98 14.22
C ASP A 209 1.18 -30.95 14.82
N TRP A 210 2.29 -30.68 14.11
CA TRP A 210 3.25 -29.65 14.48
C TRP A 210 2.67 -28.23 14.44
N ALA A 211 1.91 -27.89 13.41
CA ALA A 211 1.26 -26.59 13.27
C ALA A 211 0.15 -26.39 14.31
N GLU A 212 -0.63 -27.42 14.62
CA GLU A 212 -1.64 -27.40 15.68
C GLU A 212 -1.01 -27.16 17.05
N ALA A 213 0.06 -27.88 17.38
CA ALA A 213 0.79 -27.67 18.62
C ALA A 213 1.42 -26.27 18.72
N ALA A 214 1.92 -25.72 17.60
CA ALA A 214 2.51 -24.38 17.59
C ALA A 214 1.47 -23.27 17.78
N LEU A 215 0.26 -23.45 17.26
CA LEU A 215 -0.83 -22.48 17.33
C LEU A 215 -1.74 -22.65 18.56
N GLU A 216 -1.41 -23.58 19.46
CA GLU A 216 -2.17 -23.79 20.69
C GLU A 216 -2.21 -22.51 21.53
N GLY A 217 -3.42 -21.95 21.69
CA GLY A 217 -3.64 -20.70 22.44
C GLY A 217 -3.44 -19.41 21.65
N ALA A 218 -3.22 -19.47 20.33
CA ALA A 218 -3.24 -18.29 19.47
C ALA A 218 -4.69 -17.82 19.23
N GLU A 219 -4.99 -16.57 19.56
CA GLU A 219 -6.29 -15.93 19.27
C GLU A 219 -6.28 -15.34 17.85
N GLU A 220 -7.44 -15.27 17.19
CA GLU A 220 -7.64 -14.66 15.86
C GLU A 220 -6.83 -15.29 14.69
N VAL A 221 -6.33 -16.51 14.86
CA VAL A 221 -5.62 -17.29 13.83
C VAL A 221 -6.53 -18.41 13.28
N PRO A 222 -6.52 -18.69 11.96
CA PRO A 222 -7.30 -19.81 11.42
C PRO A 222 -6.72 -21.17 11.84
N PRO A 223 -7.47 -22.27 11.65
CA PRO A 223 -6.99 -23.62 11.91
C PRO A 223 -5.68 -23.92 11.16
N ALA A 224 -4.79 -24.68 11.79
CA ALA A 224 -3.52 -25.13 11.22
C ALA A 224 -3.70 -25.74 9.82
N ALA A 225 -4.72 -26.57 9.63
CA ALA A 225 -5.06 -27.16 8.34
C ALA A 225 -5.20 -26.13 7.22
N LEU A 226 -5.90 -25.01 7.47
CA LEU A 226 -6.08 -23.96 6.46
C LEU A 226 -4.75 -23.28 6.11
N LEU A 227 -3.89 -23.02 7.09
CA LEU A 227 -2.59 -22.38 6.86
C LEU A 227 -1.62 -23.30 6.10
N VAL A 228 -1.61 -24.58 6.45
CA VAL A 228 -0.79 -25.59 5.79
C VAL A 228 -1.28 -25.83 4.36
N GLU A 229 -2.60 -25.94 4.16
CA GLU A 229 -3.22 -25.99 2.82
C GLU A 229 -2.81 -24.79 1.99
N ILE A 230 -2.92 -23.57 2.54
CA ILE A 230 -2.53 -22.34 1.84
C ILE A 230 -1.07 -22.40 1.39
N CYS A 231 -0.17 -22.85 2.27
CA CYS A 231 1.24 -22.98 1.94
C CYS A 231 1.49 -24.00 0.83
N TRP A 232 0.78 -25.13 0.83
CA TRP A 232 0.89 -26.21 -0.15
C TRP A 232 0.39 -25.80 -1.54
N GLU A 233 -0.86 -25.34 -1.62
CA GLU A 233 -1.51 -24.90 -2.87
C GLU A 233 -0.76 -23.70 -3.48
N GLY A 234 -0.12 -22.90 -2.63
CA GLY A 234 0.72 -21.79 -3.00
C GLY A 234 2.08 -22.13 -3.61
N THR A 235 2.48 -23.41 -3.72
CA THR A 235 3.83 -23.79 -4.17
C THR A 235 4.05 -23.58 -5.67
N ALA A 236 2.98 -23.60 -6.46
CA ALA A 236 3.01 -23.40 -7.90
C ALA A 236 2.63 -21.98 -8.34
N LEU A 237 2.34 -21.07 -7.40
CA LEU A 237 1.78 -19.75 -7.68
C LEU A 237 2.84 -18.65 -7.64
N SER A 238 2.59 -17.58 -8.39
CA SER A 238 3.26 -16.30 -8.18
C SER A 238 3.00 -15.75 -6.78
N VAL A 239 3.84 -14.83 -6.30
CA VAL A 239 3.57 -14.17 -4.99
C VAL A 239 2.20 -13.47 -5.00
N GLN A 240 1.86 -12.74 -6.06
CA GLN A 240 0.55 -12.07 -6.15
C GLN A 240 -0.62 -13.06 -6.29
N SER A 241 -0.47 -14.13 -7.08
CA SER A 241 -1.48 -15.18 -7.24
C SER A 241 -1.66 -15.98 -5.94
N PHE A 242 -0.58 -16.27 -5.23
CA PHE A 242 -0.57 -16.86 -3.89
C PHE A 242 -1.35 -15.99 -2.91
N LEU A 243 -1.04 -14.68 -2.85
CA LEU A 243 -1.73 -13.77 -1.94
C LEU A 243 -3.22 -13.63 -2.27
N ARG A 244 -3.61 -13.60 -3.55
CA ARG A 244 -5.02 -13.63 -3.95
C ARG A 244 -5.70 -14.95 -3.57
N TYR A 245 -5.02 -16.07 -3.73
CA TYR A 245 -5.53 -17.38 -3.34
C TYR A 245 -5.72 -17.44 -1.82
N ALA A 246 -4.71 -17.04 -1.05
CA ALA A 246 -4.78 -17.00 0.41
C ALA A 246 -5.89 -16.05 0.89
N ALA A 247 -6.03 -14.87 0.28
CA ALA A 247 -7.09 -13.93 0.61
C ALA A 247 -8.50 -14.50 0.37
N ARG A 248 -8.68 -15.35 -0.65
CA ARG A 248 -9.95 -16.07 -0.89
C ARG A 248 -10.19 -17.15 0.16
N ALA A 249 -9.17 -17.94 0.49
CA ALA A 249 -9.25 -18.99 1.50
C ALA A 249 -9.58 -18.41 2.89
N LEU A 250 -8.91 -17.32 3.28
CA LEU A 250 -9.16 -16.59 4.53
C LEU A 250 -10.54 -15.92 4.55
N ARG A 251 -11.08 -15.54 3.39
CA ARG A 251 -12.43 -14.98 3.29
C ARG A 251 -13.51 -16.05 3.47
N SER A 252 -13.32 -17.25 2.94
CA SER A 252 -14.28 -18.35 3.09
C SER A 252 -14.38 -18.86 4.53
N TYR A 253 -13.38 -18.60 5.36
CA TYR A 253 -13.40 -18.95 6.77
C TYR A 253 -14.36 -18.05 7.56
N GLN A 254 -15.29 -18.68 8.30
CA GLN A 254 -16.38 -18.00 9.00
C GLN A 254 -16.03 -17.51 10.42
N GLY A 255 -14.83 -17.80 10.94
CA GLY A 255 -14.40 -17.32 12.25
C GLY A 255 -13.91 -15.87 12.24
N ASP A 256 -13.76 -15.32 13.44
CA ASP A 256 -13.18 -14.00 13.66
C ASP A 256 -11.67 -14.06 13.44
N LEU A 257 -11.17 -13.22 12.53
CA LEU A 257 -9.78 -13.25 12.05
C LEU A 257 -9.32 -11.85 11.70
N ASP A 258 -8.11 -11.50 12.18
CA ASP A 258 -7.38 -10.37 11.64
C ASP A 258 -6.77 -10.71 10.27
N ARG A 259 -7.61 -10.62 9.24
CA ARG A 259 -7.23 -10.90 7.84
C ARG A 259 -6.17 -9.93 7.34
N LYS A 260 -6.13 -8.69 7.84
CA LYS A 260 -5.14 -7.69 7.42
C LYS A 260 -3.75 -8.15 7.88
N SER A 261 -3.59 -8.43 9.18
CA SER A 261 -2.31 -8.89 9.73
C SER A 261 -1.86 -10.22 9.13
N LEU A 262 -2.77 -11.18 8.96
CA LEU A 262 -2.44 -12.46 8.32
C LEU A 262 -1.96 -12.32 6.88
N LEU A 263 -2.60 -11.46 6.07
CA LEU A 263 -2.14 -11.21 4.69
C LEU A 263 -0.77 -10.54 4.64
N HIS A 264 -0.47 -9.63 5.57
CA HIS A 264 0.86 -9.04 5.70
C HIS A 264 1.92 -10.08 6.07
N ILE A 265 1.62 -10.99 7.01
CA ILE A 265 2.51 -12.10 7.37
C ILE A 265 2.74 -13.01 6.17
N LEU A 266 1.68 -13.38 5.46
CA LEU A 266 1.76 -14.23 4.26
C LEU A 266 2.57 -13.58 3.13
N ALA A 267 2.46 -12.26 2.97
CA ALA A 267 3.29 -11.51 2.02
C ALA A 267 4.76 -11.57 2.43
N HIS A 268 5.05 -11.35 3.71
CA HIS A 268 6.41 -11.38 4.26
C HIS A 268 7.09 -12.75 4.07
N VAL A 269 6.42 -13.86 4.41
CA VAL A 269 7.00 -15.21 4.29
C VAL A 269 7.16 -15.67 2.83
N SER A 270 6.42 -15.08 1.90
CA SER A 270 6.47 -15.46 0.49
C SER A 270 7.61 -14.81 -0.30
N SER A 271 8.18 -13.72 0.23
CA SER A 271 9.25 -12.98 -0.43
C SER A 271 10.43 -12.72 0.49
N LYS A 272 10.72 -13.63 1.45
CA LYS A 272 11.77 -13.49 2.48
C LYS A 272 12.96 -12.68 1.95
N ALA A 273 13.17 -11.52 2.58
CA ALA A 273 13.97 -10.38 2.13
C ALA A 273 13.34 -9.53 1.00
N ASP A 274 12.87 -8.34 1.42
CA ASP A 274 12.92 -7.06 0.68
C ASP A 274 11.65 -6.55 -0.05
N ALA A 275 11.16 -5.39 0.41
CA ALA A 275 10.51 -4.24 -0.27
C ALA A 275 9.50 -4.39 -1.45
N ARG A 276 9.07 -5.59 -1.88
CA ARG A 276 8.53 -5.74 -3.27
C ARG A 276 7.09 -6.20 -3.41
N VAL A 277 6.47 -6.71 -2.35
CA VAL A 277 5.00 -6.79 -2.34
C VAL A 277 4.51 -5.40 -1.97
N SER A 278 4.41 -4.53 -2.98
CA SER A 278 3.84 -3.21 -2.75
C SER A 278 2.38 -3.40 -2.30
N PRO A 279 2.02 -2.85 -1.13
CA PRO A 279 0.63 -2.86 -0.67
C PRO A 279 -0.24 -2.01 -1.60
N GLU A 280 0.33 -1.09 -2.37
CA GLU A 280 -0.43 -0.12 -3.14
C GLU A 280 -1.16 -0.75 -4.32
N VAL A 281 -2.44 -0.41 -4.45
CA VAL A 281 -3.35 -0.87 -5.52
C VAL A 281 -2.79 -0.61 -6.94
N THR A 282 -2.01 0.47 -7.12
CA THR A 282 -1.34 0.86 -8.38
C THR A 282 -0.33 -0.17 -8.89
N HIS A 283 0.28 -0.94 -7.98
CA HIS A 283 1.29 -1.95 -8.31
C HIS A 283 0.68 -3.32 -8.66
N TRP A 284 -0.65 -3.43 -8.62
CA TRP A 284 -1.38 -4.65 -8.92
C TRP A 284 -2.15 -4.46 -10.23
N PRO A 285 -1.76 -5.14 -11.33
CA PRO A 285 -2.45 -5.00 -12.62
C PRO A 285 -3.95 -5.27 -12.55
N SER A 286 -4.38 -6.17 -11.64
CA SER A 286 -5.79 -6.45 -11.43
C SER A 286 -6.58 -5.30 -10.80
N PHE A 287 -5.94 -4.26 -10.29
CA PHE A 287 -6.64 -3.14 -9.66
C PHE A 287 -6.31 -1.78 -10.30
N ALA A 288 -5.59 -1.76 -11.43
CA ALA A 288 -5.23 -0.52 -12.12
C ALA A 288 -6.45 0.38 -12.39
N GLU A 289 -7.52 -0.18 -12.98
CA GLU A 289 -8.76 0.58 -13.25
C GLU A 289 -9.45 1.09 -11.98
N LEU A 290 -9.33 0.37 -10.86
CA LEU A 290 -9.86 0.81 -9.58
C LEU A 290 -9.05 1.99 -9.03
N ALA A 291 -7.71 1.93 -9.13
CA ALA A 291 -6.83 3.02 -8.73
C ALA A 291 -7.10 4.29 -9.55
N ASP A 292 -7.31 4.14 -10.87
CA ASP A 292 -7.66 5.25 -11.75
C ASP A 292 -9.02 5.87 -11.37
N ALA A 293 -10.05 5.03 -11.18
CA ALA A 293 -11.38 5.50 -10.78
C ALA A 293 -11.36 6.21 -9.41
N TRP A 294 -10.55 5.71 -8.46
CA TRP A 294 -10.34 6.38 -7.18
C TRP A 294 -9.65 7.73 -7.35
N GLY A 295 -8.59 7.80 -8.15
CA GLY A 295 -7.87 9.03 -8.44
C GLY A 295 -8.77 10.10 -9.06
N GLU A 296 -9.64 9.72 -9.98
CA GLU A 296 -10.59 10.63 -10.61
C GLU A 296 -11.67 11.12 -9.64
N LEU A 297 -12.29 10.23 -8.85
CA LEU A 297 -13.25 10.63 -7.81
C LEU A 297 -12.61 11.60 -6.82
N TRP A 298 -11.41 11.26 -6.34
CA TRP A 298 -10.68 12.08 -5.38
C TRP A 298 -10.44 13.49 -5.90
N LYS A 299 -9.98 13.64 -7.16
CA LYS A 299 -9.80 14.95 -7.80
C LYS A 299 -11.12 15.72 -7.88
N CYS A 300 -12.22 15.09 -8.32
CA CYS A 300 -13.53 15.74 -8.40
C CYS A 300 -14.00 16.25 -7.04
N GLU A 301 -13.83 15.47 -5.98
CA GLU A 301 -14.19 15.88 -4.63
C GLU A 301 -13.36 17.04 -4.11
N GLN A 302 -12.06 17.05 -4.38
CA GLN A 302 -11.20 18.16 -4.05
C GLN A 302 -11.70 19.45 -4.72
N VAL A 303 -12.08 19.37 -6.00
CA VAL A 303 -12.60 20.54 -6.73
C VAL A 303 -13.90 21.07 -6.11
N LEU A 304 -14.83 20.18 -5.77
CA LEU A 304 -16.09 20.56 -5.12
C LEU A 304 -15.90 21.10 -3.70
N ALA A 305 -14.93 20.56 -2.97
CA ALA A 305 -14.52 21.09 -1.66
C ALA A 305 -13.79 22.46 -1.77
N GLY A 306 -13.58 22.97 -2.99
CA GLY A 306 -13.01 24.30 -3.25
C GLY A 306 -11.51 24.30 -3.51
N SER A 307 -10.88 23.14 -3.70
CA SER A 307 -9.49 23.04 -4.14
C SER A 307 -9.37 23.30 -5.63
N ARG A 308 -8.33 24.03 -6.05
CA ARG A 308 -7.96 24.19 -7.47
C ARG A 308 -6.59 23.61 -7.79
N ASN A 309 -6.14 22.64 -7.02
CA ASN A 309 -4.80 22.06 -7.16
C ASN A 309 -4.80 20.89 -8.14
N ALA A 310 -4.17 21.06 -9.29
CA ALA A 310 -4.04 19.99 -10.30
C ALA A 310 -3.04 18.88 -9.90
N ASP A 311 -2.06 19.20 -9.04
CA ASP A 311 -0.92 18.33 -8.70
C ASP A 311 -1.05 17.65 -7.30
N MET A 312 -2.26 17.48 -6.78
CA MET A 312 -2.43 16.80 -5.49
C MET A 312 -2.21 15.29 -5.62
N GLN A 313 -1.37 14.73 -4.76
CA GLN A 313 -1.20 13.29 -4.66
C GLN A 313 -2.50 12.65 -4.16
N VAL A 314 -3.01 11.71 -4.97
CA VAL A 314 -4.14 10.84 -4.59
C VAL A 314 -3.69 9.98 -3.41
N PRO A 315 -4.49 9.86 -2.33
CA PRO A 315 -4.17 8.98 -1.22
C PRO A 315 -3.93 7.56 -1.72
N LEU A 316 -2.81 6.98 -1.28
CA LEU A 316 -2.47 5.61 -1.57
C LEU A 316 -3.49 4.70 -0.90
N VAL A 317 -4.05 3.78 -1.67
CA VAL A 317 -4.94 2.73 -1.17
C VAL A 317 -4.15 1.44 -1.16
N SER A 318 -4.27 0.69 -0.07
CA SER A 318 -3.64 -0.62 0.10
C SER A 318 -4.58 -1.76 -0.28
N VAL A 319 -4.08 -2.79 -0.96
CA VAL A 319 -4.83 -4.03 -1.23
C VAL A 319 -5.08 -4.85 0.05
N PHE A 320 -4.30 -4.61 1.10
CA PHE A 320 -4.42 -5.30 2.39
C PHE A 320 -5.40 -4.62 3.35
N GLU A 321 -5.93 -3.46 2.96
CA GLU A 321 -6.83 -2.67 3.81
C GLU A 321 -8.27 -2.74 3.32
N SER A 322 -9.18 -2.51 4.27
CA SER A 322 -10.60 -2.38 3.98
C SER A 322 -10.80 -1.09 3.15
N PRO A 323 -11.51 -1.14 2.02
CA PRO A 323 -11.80 0.08 1.26
C PRO A 323 -12.74 1.02 2.02
N GLY A 324 -13.48 0.52 3.02
CA GLY A 324 -14.29 1.36 3.88
C GLY A 324 -13.46 2.35 4.69
N ASP A 325 -12.33 1.88 5.22
CA ASP A 325 -11.40 2.73 5.96
C ASP A 325 -10.55 3.59 5.01
N ALA A 326 -10.00 2.98 3.96
CA ALA A 326 -9.06 3.65 3.06
C ALA A 326 -9.73 4.70 2.15
N MET A 327 -10.96 4.46 1.68
CA MET A 327 -11.68 5.35 0.74
C MET A 327 -12.85 6.12 1.38
N GLY A 328 -13.23 5.78 2.62
CA GLY A 328 -14.38 6.35 3.31
C GLY A 328 -15.71 6.03 2.63
N LEU A 329 -15.89 4.76 2.21
CA LEU A 329 -17.07 4.27 1.49
C LEU A 329 -17.69 3.06 2.18
N THR A 330 -18.99 3.08 2.42
CA THR A 330 -19.69 1.97 3.09
C THR A 330 -21.03 1.60 2.43
N GLU A 331 -21.35 2.24 1.31
CA GLU A 331 -22.52 1.92 0.47
C GLU A 331 -22.08 1.58 -0.96
N PRO A 332 -22.78 0.63 -1.64
CA PRO A 332 -23.94 -0.10 -1.15
C PRO A 332 -23.56 -1.21 -0.15
N GLN A 333 -24.49 -1.55 0.76
CA GLN A 333 -24.29 -2.61 1.77
C GLN A 333 -24.06 -4.01 1.17
N THR A 334 -24.32 -4.18 -0.12
CA THR A 334 -24.04 -5.40 -0.87
C THR A 334 -22.54 -5.66 -1.08
N LEU A 335 -21.69 -4.64 -0.90
CA LEU A 335 -20.24 -4.79 -1.02
C LEU A 335 -19.58 -5.17 0.32
N PRO A 336 -18.50 -5.97 0.30
CA PRO A 336 -17.86 -6.50 1.51
C PRO A 336 -16.88 -5.50 2.14
N TRP A 337 -17.36 -4.32 2.55
CA TRP A 337 -16.55 -3.18 3.04
C TRP A 337 -15.56 -3.49 4.16
N LYS A 338 -15.89 -4.47 5.02
CA LYS A 338 -15.05 -4.87 6.15
C LYS A 338 -13.84 -5.72 5.75
N TYR A 339 -13.83 -6.29 4.55
CA TYR A 339 -12.76 -7.17 4.11
C TYR A 339 -11.68 -6.39 3.36
N PRO A 340 -10.39 -6.75 3.52
CA PRO A 340 -9.31 -6.26 2.68
C PRO A 340 -9.64 -6.37 1.18
N LEU A 341 -9.24 -5.37 0.37
CA LEU A 341 -9.50 -5.38 -1.08
C LEU A 341 -9.04 -6.67 -1.77
N LEU A 342 -7.95 -7.28 -1.32
CA LEU A 342 -7.44 -8.53 -1.87
C LEU A 342 -8.39 -9.73 -1.70
N CYS A 343 -9.26 -9.70 -0.68
CA CYS A 343 -10.30 -10.69 -0.44
C CYS A 343 -11.50 -10.54 -1.39
N TRP A 344 -11.59 -9.43 -2.15
CA TRP A 344 -12.73 -9.14 -3.01
C TRP A 344 -12.68 -9.98 -4.28
N THR A 345 -13.84 -10.40 -4.74
CA THR A 345 -13.98 -11.05 -6.04
C THR A 345 -13.82 -10.02 -7.16
N VAL A 346 -13.56 -10.50 -8.38
CA VAL A 346 -13.49 -9.66 -9.59
C VAL A 346 -14.77 -8.84 -9.75
N ARG A 347 -15.95 -9.45 -9.51
CA ARG A 347 -17.25 -8.77 -9.63
C ARG A 347 -17.41 -7.64 -8.61
N GLU A 348 -17.00 -7.85 -7.37
CA GLU A 348 -17.11 -6.83 -6.31
C GLU A 348 -16.13 -5.68 -6.54
N ARG A 349 -14.91 -6.00 -6.99
CA ARG A 349 -13.93 -5.00 -7.40
C ARG A 349 -14.45 -4.14 -8.56
N ASP A 350 -15.03 -4.77 -9.59
CA ASP A 350 -15.58 -4.06 -10.74
C ASP A 350 -16.81 -3.22 -10.35
N ALA A 351 -17.65 -3.73 -9.44
CA ALA A 351 -18.76 -2.96 -8.87
C ALA A 351 -18.27 -1.75 -8.06
N LEU A 352 -17.16 -1.86 -7.32
CA LEU A 352 -16.54 -0.73 -6.64
C LEU A 352 -16.02 0.30 -7.65
N ARG A 353 -15.30 -0.14 -8.70
CA ARG A 353 -14.87 0.73 -9.79
C ARG A 353 -16.05 1.48 -10.40
N ASP A 354 -17.13 0.77 -10.72
CA ASP A 354 -18.32 1.35 -11.35
C ASP A 354 -19.04 2.33 -10.41
N LEU A 355 -19.07 2.04 -9.10
CA LEU A 355 -19.54 2.96 -8.08
C LEU A 355 -18.70 4.25 -8.06
N LEU A 356 -17.38 4.15 -8.03
CA LEU A 356 -16.48 5.31 -8.03
C LEU A 356 -16.69 6.17 -9.29
N LEU A 357 -16.82 5.54 -10.45
CA LEU A 357 -17.10 6.23 -11.72
C LEU A 357 -18.49 6.89 -11.70
N GLY A 358 -19.52 6.20 -11.20
CA GLY A 358 -20.87 6.75 -11.07
C GLY A 358 -20.93 7.94 -10.11
N LEU A 359 -20.20 7.88 -8.99
CA LEU A 359 -20.04 8.99 -8.06
C LEU A 359 -19.35 10.18 -8.73
N THR A 360 -18.26 9.93 -9.46
CA THR A 360 -17.53 10.97 -10.20
C THR A 360 -18.45 11.67 -11.20
N GLN A 361 -19.23 10.90 -11.97
CA GLN A 361 -20.21 11.45 -12.92
C GLN A 361 -21.31 12.28 -12.23
N SER A 362 -21.73 11.88 -11.02
CA SER A 362 -22.75 12.61 -10.26
C SER A 362 -22.24 13.97 -9.72
N LEU A 363 -20.93 14.08 -9.49
CA LEU A 363 -20.27 15.28 -8.98
C LEU A 363 -19.96 16.32 -10.08
N GLY A 364 -19.92 15.91 -11.35
CA GLY A 364 -19.73 16.78 -12.51
C GLY A 364 -18.27 17.19 -12.79
N ASN A 365 -17.98 17.53 -14.06
CA ASN A 365 -16.64 17.93 -14.50
C ASN A 365 -16.34 19.37 -14.09
N SER A 366 -15.39 19.57 -13.19
CA SER A 366 -14.83 20.90 -12.90
C SER A 366 -13.31 20.83 -12.93
N SER A 367 -12.70 21.69 -13.74
CA SER A 367 -11.24 21.77 -13.90
C SER A 367 -10.63 22.76 -12.91
N ALA A 368 -9.49 22.37 -12.33
CA ALA A 368 -8.75 23.11 -11.33
C ALA A 368 -7.44 23.73 -11.90
N ILE A 369 -7.09 24.95 -11.47
CA ILE A 369 -5.84 25.66 -11.78
C ILE A 369 -5.31 26.34 -10.51
N GLY A 370 -4.10 25.99 -10.04
CA GLY A 370 -3.39 26.69 -8.96
C GLY A 370 -2.44 25.82 -8.12
N LYS A 371 -1.50 26.45 -7.41
CA LYS A 371 -0.55 25.83 -6.45
C LYS A 371 -0.45 26.62 -5.13
N PRO A 372 -0.98 26.10 -4.02
CA PRO A 372 -0.58 26.38 -2.64
C PRO A 372 0.36 25.29 -2.09
N PRO A 373 0.98 25.53 -0.91
CA PRO A 373 1.71 24.52 -0.16
C PRO A 373 0.81 23.34 0.25
N GLN A 374 1.36 22.12 0.21
CA GLN A 374 0.66 20.87 0.54
C GLN A 374 1.11 20.37 1.92
N VAL A 375 0.18 20.20 2.86
CA VAL A 375 0.43 19.57 4.16
C VAL A 375 -0.75 18.70 4.59
N CYS A 376 -0.48 17.48 5.03
CA CYS A 376 -1.47 16.56 5.60
C CYS A 376 -0.98 16.06 6.95
N ILE A 377 -1.89 15.91 7.89
CA ILE A 377 -1.62 15.15 9.12
C ILE A 377 -1.49 13.68 8.73
N ASP A 378 -0.42 13.04 9.16
CA ASP A 378 -0.39 11.58 9.25
C ASP A 378 -0.97 11.18 10.60
N LEU A 379 -2.22 10.74 10.60
CA LEU A 379 -2.93 10.31 11.82
C LEU A 379 -2.22 9.14 12.52
N ASN A 380 -1.39 8.37 11.81
CA ASN A 380 -0.62 7.26 12.37
C ASN A 380 0.70 7.70 13.02
N ALA A 381 1.19 8.91 12.69
CA ALA A 381 2.42 9.48 13.23
C ALA A 381 2.17 10.49 14.36
N VAL A 382 0.90 10.80 14.67
CA VAL A 382 0.54 11.74 15.75
C VAL A 382 1.15 11.28 17.06
N HIS A 383 2.10 12.05 17.57
CA HIS A 383 2.61 11.87 18.91
C HIS A 383 1.62 12.41 19.95
N ASP A 384 1.54 11.79 21.13
CA ASP A 384 0.71 12.25 22.27
C ASP A 384 1.14 13.61 22.86
N ARG A 385 1.99 14.38 22.17
CA ARG A 385 2.51 15.66 22.64
C ARG A 385 1.53 16.78 22.35
N THR A 386 0.82 17.20 23.40
CA THR A 386 -0.08 18.36 23.38
C THR A 386 0.69 19.68 23.41
N LEU A 387 0.00 20.77 23.04
CA LEU A 387 0.52 22.13 23.12
C LEU A 387 0.84 22.54 24.56
N LYS A 388 2.01 23.13 24.77
CA LYS A 388 2.30 23.91 25.98
C LYS A 388 1.66 25.29 25.89
N LEU A 389 1.15 25.77 27.02
CA LEU A 389 0.53 27.09 27.13
C LEU A 389 1.57 28.14 27.54
N GLN A 390 1.55 29.30 26.88
CA GLN A 390 2.32 30.45 27.32
C GLN A 390 1.50 31.29 28.31
N ALA A 391 2.15 31.84 29.36
CA ALA A 391 1.49 32.59 30.42
C ALA A 391 0.92 33.96 30.00
N ALA A 392 1.38 34.53 28.88
CA ALA A 392 0.88 35.79 28.33
C ALA A 392 0.58 35.60 26.84
N ARG A 393 -0.60 36.06 26.39
CA ARG A 393 -0.99 36.00 24.98
C ARG A 393 -0.09 36.92 24.15
N PHE A 394 0.39 36.38 23.04
CA PHE A 394 1.22 37.11 22.10
C PHE A 394 0.32 37.97 21.18
N ASN A 395 0.68 39.24 20.96
CA ASN A 395 -0.03 40.08 19.98
C ASN A 395 0.59 39.86 18.61
N VAL A 396 -0.25 39.51 17.64
CA VAL A 396 0.17 39.17 16.28
C VAL A 396 -0.42 40.19 15.30
N GLY A 397 0.44 40.75 14.46
CA GLY A 397 0.06 41.58 13.33
C GLY A 397 -0.27 40.74 12.10
N LEU A 398 -1.25 41.19 11.33
CA LEU A 398 -1.69 40.53 10.11
C LEU A 398 -1.76 41.52 8.95
N GLN A 399 -1.07 41.20 7.85
CA GLN A 399 -1.01 42.05 6.66
C GLN A 399 -1.24 41.26 5.38
N ALA A 400 -2.05 41.78 4.46
CA ALA A 400 -2.19 41.19 3.13
C ALA A 400 -0.94 41.45 2.28
N ILE A 401 -0.46 40.44 1.54
CA ILE A 401 0.75 40.55 0.72
C ILE A 401 0.46 40.21 -0.74
N GLY A 402 0.79 41.14 -1.65
CA GLY A 402 0.59 40.97 -3.09
C GLY A 402 1.73 40.27 -3.84
N VAL A 403 2.74 39.76 -3.13
CA VAL A 403 3.92 39.08 -3.67
C VAL A 403 4.15 37.82 -2.84
N ASP A 404 4.59 36.74 -3.48
CA ASP A 404 4.97 35.52 -2.75
C ASP A 404 6.19 35.80 -1.86
N VAL A 405 6.05 35.44 -0.59
CA VAL A 405 7.12 35.49 0.41
C VAL A 405 7.53 34.05 0.68
N ASP A 406 8.83 33.77 0.59
CA ASP A 406 9.35 32.44 0.85
C ASP A 406 9.04 32.00 2.28
N ALA A 407 8.62 30.75 2.43
CA ALA A 407 8.47 30.15 3.74
C ALA A 407 9.84 30.01 4.42
N PRO A 408 9.89 30.02 5.76
CA PRO A 408 11.08 29.65 6.52
C PRO A 408 11.78 28.38 6.04
N ALA A 409 13.10 28.28 6.26
CA ALA A 409 13.80 27.02 6.10
C ALA A 409 13.17 25.93 6.99
N ASN A 410 13.01 24.72 6.45
CA ASN A 410 12.39 23.56 7.13
C ASN A 410 10.90 23.71 7.46
N TYR A 411 10.18 24.68 6.87
CA TYR A 411 8.75 24.87 7.15
C TYR A 411 7.88 23.63 6.84
N ASP A 412 8.31 22.83 5.87
CA ASP A 412 7.76 21.52 5.49
C ASP A 412 7.77 20.50 6.64
N LYS A 413 8.68 20.63 7.61
CA LYS A 413 8.76 19.78 8.81
C LYS A 413 8.12 20.41 10.04
N ILE A 414 8.18 21.74 10.14
CA ILE A 414 7.72 22.50 11.31
C ILE A 414 6.18 22.60 11.31
N LEU A 415 5.56 22.81 10.15
CA LEU A 415 4.11 22.93 10.04
C LEU A 415 3.35 21.64 10.41
N PRO A 416 3.75 20.43 9.95
CA PRO A 416 3.16 19.18 10.42
C PRO A 416 3.22 19.02 11.94
N ARG A 417 4.37 19.32 12.59
CA ARG A 417 4.51 19.24 14.05
C ARG A 417 3.52 20.14 14.79
N ALA A 418 3.34 21.39 14.32
CA ALA A 418 2.37 22.31 14.91
C ALA A 418 0.93 21.76 14.77
N LEU A 419 0.62 21.25 13.58
CA LEU A 419 -0.69 20.72 13.23
C LEU A 419 -1.06 19.47 14.05
N GLU A 420 -0.11 18.54 14.21
CA GLU A 420 -0.22 17.35 15.07
C GLU A 420 -0.42 17.73 16.54
N ALA A 421 0.36 18.69 17.06
CA ALA A 421 0.21 19.14 18.44
C ALA A 421 -1.15 19.81 18.69
N CYS A 422 -1.64 20.63 17.75
CA CYS A 422 -2.99 21.18 17.80
C CYS A 422 -4.06 20.09 17.82
N PHE A 423 -3.95 19.11 16.92
CA PHE A 423 -4.87 17.98 16.86
C PHE A 423 -4.87 17.16 18.16
N ALA A 424 -3.69 16.83 18.70
CA ALA A 424 -3.53 16.11 19.96
C ALA A 424 -4.18 16.86 21.14
N THR A 425 -4.04 18.20 21.18
CA THR A 425 -4.72 19.02 22.20
C THR A 425 -6.24 18.96 22.05
N THR A 426 -6.78 19.15 20.84
CA THR A 426 -8.23 19.05 20.58
C THR A 426 -8.79 17.67 20.95
N MET A 427 -8.04 16.59 20.69
CA MET A 427 -8.42 15.23 21.10
C MET A 427 -8.39 15.04 22.62
N THR A 428 -7.41 15.62 23.31
CA THR A 428 -7.34 15.59 24.78
C THR A 428 -8.54 16.32 25.39
N GLN A 429 -8.86 17.53 24.91
CA GLN A 429 -10.03 18.29 25.36
C GLN A 429 -11.33 17.50 25.13
N PHE A 430 -11.47 16.81 24.00
CA PHE A 430 -12.64 15.97 23.74
C PHE A 430 -12.75 14.77 24.69
N LYS A 431 -11.63 14.14 25.05
CA LYS A 431 -11.59 13.01 25.99
C LYS A 431 -12.01 13.41 27.40
N GLU A 432 -11.72 14.65 27.81
CA GLU A 432 -12.09 15.22 29.12
C GLU A 432 -13.59 15.56 29.26
N LEU A 433 -14.31 15.67 28.15
CA LEU A 433 -15.75 15.94 28.17
C LEU A 433 -16.55 14.76 28.75
N ASP A 434 -17.68 15.07 29.40
CA ASP A 434 -18.68 14.06 29.74
C ASP A 434 -19.37 13.50 28.48
N GLU A 435 -19.99 12.31 28.57
CA GLU A 435 -20.61 11.65 27.41
C GLU A 435 -21.71 12.48 26.73
N GLY A 436 -22.46 13.29 27.49
CA GLY A 436 -23.46 14.20 26.94
C GLY A 436 -22.82 15.31 26.12
N SER A 437 -21.76 15.92 26.66
CA SER A 437 -20.95 16.92 25.97
C SER A 437 -20.22 16.36 24.74
N LYS A 438 -19.68 15.14 24.80
CA LYS A 438 -19.10 14.45 23.64
C LYS A 438 -20.11 14.27 22.51
N GLN A 439 -21.34 13.84 22.84
CA GLN A 439 -22.40 13.70 21.84
C GLN A 439 -22.80 15.05 21.23
N ARG A 440 -22.84 16.12 22.04
CA ARG A 440 -23.09 17.48 21.54
C ARG A 440 -21.97 17.97 20.62
N ALA A 441 -20.71 17.84 21.04
CA ALA A 441 -19.53 18.19 20.24
C ALA A 441 -19.56 17.50 18.88
N PHE A 442 -19.77 16.17 18.89
CA PHE A 442 -19.86 15.37 17.68
C PHE A 442 -20.94 15.88 16.70
N ASN A 443 -22.15 16.15 17.21
CA ASN A 443 -23.25 16.64 16.39
C ASN A 443 -23.01 18.06 15.85
N LEU A 444 -22.36 18.93 16.63
CA LEU A 444 -22.01 20.29 16.22
C LEU A 444 -21.00 20.27 15.06
N LEU A 445 -19.93 19.47 15.17
CA LEU A 445 -18.94 19.33 14.09
C LEU A 445 -19.54 18.73 12.83
N LEU A 446 -20.33 17.66 12.96
CA LEU A 446 -21.00 17.05 11.81
C LEU A 446 -21.94 18.05 11.11
N GLY A 447 -22.67 18.84 11.90
CA GLY A 447 -23.51 19.93 11.41
C GLY A 447 -22.72 21.00 10.64
N ALA A 448 -21.51 21.34 11.11
CA ALA A 448 -20.63 22.34 10.52
C ALA A 448 -20.35 22.10 9.03
N TYR A 449 -20.04 20.86 8.65
CA TYR A 449 -19.77 20.52 7.25
C TYR A 449 -20.99 20.75 6.35
N THR A 450 -22.19 20.42 6.83
CA THR A 450 -23.41 20.67 6.06
C THR A 450 -23.82 22.14 6.03
N GLY A 451 -23.56 22.89 7.11
CA GLY A 451 -23.97 24.29 7.23
C GLY A 451 -23.00 25.27 6.58
N TYR A 452 -21.70 25.07 6.75
CA TYR A 452 -20.66 25.99 6.28
C TYR A 452 -20.18 25.69 4.85
N MET A 453 -20.37 24.47 4.36
CA MET A 453 -19.91 24.03 3.04
C MET A 453 -21.03 23.34 2.23
N PRO A 454 -22.18 24.00 2.02
CA PRO A 454 -23.36 23.40 1.38
C PRO A 454 -23.10 22.95 -0.07
N GLN A 455 -22.17 23.58 -0.78
CA GLN A 455 -21.77 23.23 -2.14
C GLN A 455 -21.08 21.86 -2.24
N ALA A 456 -20.43 21.41 -1.16
CA ALA A 456 -19.77 20.12 -1.07
C ALA A 456 -20.57 19.12 -0.23
N ARG A 457 -21.87 19.38 -0.01
CA ARG A 457 -22.73 18.54 0.84
C ARG A 457 -22.71 17.07 0.45
N ALA A 458 -22.72 16.75 -0.85
CA ALA A 458 -22.67 15.37 -1.33
C ALA A 458 -21.35 14.67 -0.94
N VAL A 459 -20.23 15.39 -1.02
CA VAL A 459 -18.90 14.91 -0.59
C VAL A 459 -18.90 14.59 0.91
N TRP A 460 -19.42 15.51 1.73
CA TRP A 460 -19.48 15.34 3.19
C TRP A 460 -20.43 14.23 3.62
N GLN A 461 -21.61 14.15 2.99
CA GLN A 461 -22.57 13.07 3.26
C GLN A 461 -21.98 11.69 2.98
N ARG A 462 -21.18 11.56 1.91
CA ARG A 462 -20.48 10.32 1.58
C ARG A 462 -19.43 9.97 2.63
N ARG A 463 -18.50 10.90 2.89
CA ARG A 463 -17.36 10.66 3.79
C ARG A 463 -17.76 10.46 5.25
N PHE A 464 -18.90 11.02 5.65
CA PHE A 464 -19.42 10.90 7.00
C PHE A 464 -20.65 9.98 7.11
N HIS A 465 -20.93 9.16 6.09
CA HIS A 465 -22.12 8.31 6.06
C HIS A 465 -22.21 7.40 7.30
N ASN A 466 -21.14 6.67 7.61
CA ASN A 466 -21.07 5.74 8.75
C ASN A 466 -20.42 6.34 10.00
N ILE A 467 -20.26 7.66 10.06
CA ILE A 467 -19.49 8.28 11.15
C ILE A 467 -20.11 8.05 12.53
N ARG A 468 -21.40 7.73 12.59
CA ARG A 468 -22.13 7.42 13.82
C ARG A 468 -22.01 5.98 14.27
N GLU A 469 -21.53 5.09 13.40
CA GLU A 469 -21.39 3.65 13.67
C GLU A 469 -20.00 3.28 14.21
N ILE A 470 -19.02 4.16 14.01
CA ILE A 470 -17.66 4.03 14.54
C ILE A 470 -17.57 4.56 15.98
N ASP A 471 -16.47 4.23 16.66
CA ASP A 471 -16.20 4.78 17.99
C ASP A 471 -16.25 6.32 17.95
N ARG A 472 -16.85 6.92 18.99
CA ARG A 472 -17.12 8.37 18.99
C ARG A 472 -15.82 9.18 18.97
N THR A 473 -14.76 8.69 19.60
CA THR A 473 -13.44 9.34 19.62
C THR A 473 -12.83 9.28 18.22
N GLU A 474 -12.93 8.13 17.55
CA GLU A 474 -12.48 7.97 16.18
C GLU A 474 -13.28 8.86 15.21
N GLY A 475 -14.60 8.88 15.31
CA GLY A 475 -15.44 9.73 14.48
C GLY A 475 -15.21 11.22 14.70
N PHE A 476 -14.95 11.63 15.95
CA PHE A 476 -14.54 13.00 16.26
C PHE A 476 -13.20 13.36 15.62
N SER A 477 -12.20 12.48 15.71
CA SER A 477 -10.91 12.63 15.03
C SER A 477 -11.07 12.82 13.52
N ARG A 478 -11.90 11.99 12.86
CA ARG A 478 -12.22 12.12 11.43
C ARG A 478 -12.88 13.47 11.13
N LEU A 479 -13.84 13.94 11.94
CA LEU A 479 -14.50 15.23 11.74
C LEU A 479 -13.54 16.42 11.84
N VAL A 480 -12.62 16.42 12.81
CA VAL A 480 -11.67 17.52 13.02
C VAL A 480 -10.69 17.64 11.84
N THR A 481 -10.28 16.51 11.27
CA THR A 481 -9.19 16.43 10.28
C THR A 481 -9.65 16.29 8.82
N GLN A 482 -10.93 16.00 8.54
CA GLN A 482 -11.37 15.70 7.16
C GLN A 482 -11.06 16.81 6.16
N LEU A 483 -11.18 18.07 6.58
CA LEU A 483 -10.86 19.21 5.72
C LEU A 483 -9.37 19.26 5.36
N ASN A 484 -8.49 19.07 6.36
CA ASN A 484 -7.05 18.93 6.14
C ASN A 484 -6.75 17.77 5.18
N HIS A 485 -7.41 16.63 5.38
CA HIS A 485 -7.16 15.43 4.58
C HIS A 485 -7.52 15.63 3.09
N ILE A 486 -8.70 16.20 2.80
CA ILE A 486 -9.14 16.41 1.41
C ILE A 486 -8.35 17.54 0.74
N LEU A 487 -8.22 18.68 1.42
CA LEU A 487 -7.66 19.89 0.81
C LEU A 487 -6.12 19.95 0.90
N ARG A 488 -5.50 19.13 1.77
CA ARG A 488 -4.06 19.15 2.10
C ARG A 488 -3.61 20.54 2.57
N LEU A 489 -4.46 21.21 3.36
CA LEU A 489 -4.25 22.54 3.92
C LEU A 489 -4.14 22.45 5.44
N PRO A 490 -3.34 23.29 6.12
CA PRO A 490 -3.13 23.24 7.56
C PRO A 490 -4.34 23.82 8.33
N VAL A 491 -5.52 23.25 8.11
CA VAL A 491 -6.80 23.73 8.65
C VAL A 491 -7.48 22.60 9.42
N LEU A 492 -7.80 22.85 10.67
CA LEU A 492 -8.62 21.99 11.53
C LEU A 492 -9.96 22.64 11.79
N ILE A 493 -11.03 21.85 11.95
CA ILE A 493 -12.29 22.37 12.50
C ILE A 493 -12.27 22.12 14.00
N ASP A 494 -12.26 23.20 14.77
CA ASP A 494 -12.15 23.16 16.24
C ASP A 494 -13.44 23.66 16.88
N LEU A 495 -13.81 23.05 18.00
CA LEU A 495 -14.98 23.42 18.80
C LEU A 495 -14.61 24.18 20.06
N PHE A 496 -13.34 24.22 20.43
CA PHE A 496 -12.90 24.80 21.69
C PHE A 496 -12.49 26.26 21.52
N GLU A 497 -12.75 27.06 22.54
CA GLU A 497 -12.36 28.47 22.55
C GLU A 497 -10.84 28.61 22.58
N GLU A 498 -10.19 27.92 23.52
CA GLU A 498 -8.74 27.97 23.73
C GLU A 498 -8.19 26.58 24.05
N PRO A 499 -6.88 26.32 23.82
CA PRO A 499 -6.27 25.02 24.09
C PRO A 499 -6.21 24.64 25.59
N ALA A 500 -6.45 25.60 26.48
CA ALA A 500 -6.33 25.44 27.93
C ALA A 500 -7.57 24.86 28.61
N GLU A 501 -8.74 25.00 27.98
CA GLU A 501 -10.03 24.69 28.61
C GLU A 501 -10.89 23.87 27.67
N ALA A 502 -11.61 22.87 28.18
CA ALA A 502 -12.58 22.10 27.40
C ALA A 502 -13.92 22.87 27.22
N TYR A 503 -13.88 24.20 27.10
CA TYR A 503 -15.05 25.03 26.88
C TYR A 503 -15.46 24.98 25.41
N MET A 504 -16.62 24.39 25.13
CA MET A 504 -17.17 24.28 23.78
C MET A 504 -17.85 25.56 23.35
N LEU A 505 -17.47 26.06 22.19
CA LEU A 505 -18.13 27.15 21.51
C LEU A 505 -19.48 26.72 20.95
N PRO A 506 -20.42 27.67 20.80
CA PRO A 506 -21.71 27.41 20.16
C PRO A 506 -21.57 27.12 18.65
N MET A 507 -20.43 27.52 18.05
CA MET A 507 -20.12 27.35 16.64
C MET A 507 -18.66 26.90 16.47
N PRO A 508 -18.41 25.83 15.70
CA PRO A 508 -17.06 25.42 15.35
C PRO A 508 -16.34 26.47 14.50
N ALA A 509 -15.05 26.64 14.71
CA ALA A 509 -14.19 27.56 13.97
C ALA A 509 -13.27 26.80 12.99
N PHE A 510 -12.98 27.42 11.84
CA PHE A 510 -11.91 26.98 10.96
C PHE A 510 -10.57 27.52 11.50
N ASN A 511 -9.78 26.64 12.12
CA ASN A 511 -8.48 26.97 12.67
C ASN A 511 -7.39 26.71 11.63
N ILE A 512 -6.87 27.79 11.03
CA ILE A 512 -5.70 27.77 10.16
C ILE A 512 -4.46 27.80 11.06
N ILE A 513 -3.67 26.74 11.02
CA ILE A 513 -2.48 26.59 11.85
C ILE A 513 -1.32 27.35 11.22
N VAL A 514 -0.70 28.21 12.02
CA VAL A 514 0.46 29.01 11.65
C VAL A 514 1.62 28.59 12.52
N ALA A 515 2.65 28.01 11.92
CA ALA A 515 3.85 27.63 12.65
C ALA A 515 4.86 28.79 12.64
N LEU A 516 5.28 29.24 13.81
CA LEU A 516 6.29 30.28 14.00
C LEU A 516 7.59 29.65 14.52
N PRO A 517 8.64 29.56 13.70
CA PRO A 517 9.97 29.13 14.17
C PRO A 517 10.53 30.11 15.21
N GLU A 518 11.34 29.62 16.14
CA GLU A 518 11.85 30.43 17.28
C GLU A 518 12.60 31.70 16.86
N ASP A 519 13.31 31.66 15.72
CA ASP A 519 14.19 32.73 15.24
C ASP A 519 13.57 33.60 14.13
N ILE A 520 12.27 33.45 13.86
CA ILE A 520 11.61 34.10 12.72
C ILE A 520 10.44 34.96 13.19
N GLU A 521 10.47 36.23 12.80
CA GLU A 521 9.45 37.21 13.18
C GLU A 521 8.27 37.27 12.21
N LYS A 522 8.40 36.71 10.99
CA LYS A 522 7.38 36.82 9.93
C LYS A 522 7.22 35.51 9.18
N VAL A 523 5.97 35.05 9.04
CA VAL A 523 5.65 33.81 8.34
C VAL A 523 4.48 34.04 7.37
N PRO A 524 4.61 33.58 6.10
CA PRO A 524 3.51 33.66 5.15
C PRO A 524 2.42 32.65 5.50
N VAL A 525 1.16 33.09 5.40
CA VAL A 525 -0.04 32.28 5.62
C VAL A 525 -0.93 32.34 4.39
N HIS A 526 -1.42 31.17 3.98
CA HIS A 526 -2.27 30.99 2.82
C HIS A 526 -3.67 30.63 3.28
N ILE A 527 -4.61 31.55 3.14
CA ILE A 527 -6.00 31.36 3.55
C ILE A 527 -6.82 30.93 2.33
N PRO A 528 -7.40 29.72 2.32
CA PRO A 528 -8.11 29.18 1.16
C PRO A 528 -9.51 29.79 1.05
N ILE A 529 -9.60 31.01 0.50
CA ILE A 529 -10.89 31.68 0.26
C ILE A 529 -11.79 30.76 -0.58
N GLY A 530 -11.30 30.03 -1.57
CA GLY A 530 -12.13 29.15 -2.41
C GLY A 530 -12.92 28.10 -1.61
N ALA A 531 -12.26 27.46 -0.65
CA ALA A 531 -12.87 26.48 0.25
C ALA A 531 -13.72 27.14 1.35
N LEU A 532 -13.30 28.30 1.84
CA LEU A 532 -13.94 29.02 2.96
C LEU A 532 -14.95 30.10 2.49
N LYS A 533 -15.12 30.28 1.18
CA LYS A 533 -15.97 31.33 0.57
C LYS A 533 -17.40 31.36 1.09
N PRO A 534 -18.10 30.21 1.24
CA PRO A 534 -19.45 30.18 1.78
C PRO A 534 -19.47 30.40 3.30
N SER A 535 -18.32 30.25 3.96
CA SER A 535 -18.16 30.32 5.41
C SER A 535 -17.68 31.70 5.89
N LEU A 536 -17.05 32.51 5.04
CA LEU A 536 -16.54 33.86 5.35
C LEU A 536 -17.60 34.85 5.88
N GLY A 537 -18.89 34.54 5.77
CA GLY A 537 -19.98 35.32 6.35
C GLY A 537 -20.67 34.68 7.57
N ASN A 538 -20.43 33.39 7.86
CA ASN A 538 -21.23 32.59 8.78
C ASN A 538 -20.42 31.72 9.77
N ALA A 539 -19.14 31.49 9.51
CA ALA A 539 -18.27 30.66 10.34
C ALA A 539 -17.05 31.47 10.80
N PRO A 540 -16.63 31.35 12.07
CA PRO A 540 -15.40 31.95 12.55
C PRO A 540 -14.19 31.33 11.84
N ILE A 541 -13.28 32.17 11.32
CA ILE A 541 -11.97 31.74 10.81
C ILE A 541 -10.93 32.26 11.78
N ARG A 542 -10.05 31.39 12.27
CA ARG A 542 -9.01 31.73 13.25
C ARG A 542 -7.64 31.32 12.75
N LEU A 543 -6.66 32.16 13.01
CA LEU A 543 -5.25 31.85 12.85
C LEU A 543 -4.72 31.41 14.22
N ARG A 544 -4.40 30.13 14.38
CA ARG A 544 -3.79 29.61 15.60
C ARG A 544 -2.28 29.62 15.44
N VAL A 545 -1.62 30.51 16.17
CA VAL A 545 -0.18 30.74 16.05
C VAL A 545 0.56 29.88 17.08
N ILE A 546 1.39 28.98 16.58
CA ILE A 546 2.12 27.99 17.37
C ILE A 546 3.62 28.24 17.20
N ARG A 547 4.32 28.48 18.30
CA ARG A 547 5.79 28.46 18.29
C ARG A 547 6.26 27.02 18.25
N VAL A 548 7.12 26.71 17.30
CA VAL A 548 7.68 25.37 17.13
C VAL A 548 9.19 25.44 17.36
N PRO A 549 9.70 24.82 18.43
CA PRO A 549 11.12 24.77 18.70
C PRO A 549 11.89 24.00 17.62
N ASN A 550 13.12 24.43 17.36
CA ASN A 550 14.03 23.72 16.45
C ASN A 550 14.38 22.31 16.97
N ASP A 551 14.37 22.12 18.30
CA ASP A 551 14.50 20.81 18.92
C ASP A 551 13.23 19.97 18.72
N THR A 552 13.37 18.82 18.05
CA THR A 552 12.28 17.85 17.83
C THR A 552 11.77 17.20 19.11
N ALA A 553 12.57 17.18 20.18
CA ALA A 553 12.18 16.64 21.48
C ALA A 553 11.35 17.64 22.31
N ALA A 554 11.43 18.94 22.01
CA ALA A 554 10.69 19.98 22.71
C ALA A 554 9.23 20.08 22.24
N ASP A 555 8.35 20.45 23.17
CA ASP A 555 6.92 20.62 22.91
C ASP A 555 6.64 21.93 22.18
N CYS A 556 5.65 21.91 21.28
CA CYS A 556 5.16 23.11 20.62
C CYS A 556 4.40 24.00 21.61
N VAL A 557 4.48 25.32 21.46
CA VAL A 557 3.88 26.29 22.39
C VAL A 557 2.79 27.09 21.67
N TRP A 558 1.59 27.11 22.25
CA TRP A 558 0.52 27.99 21.79
C TRP A 558 0.81 29.45 22.20
N LEU A 559 0.77 30.36 21.23
CA LEU A 559 1.02 31.79 21.44
C LEU A 559 -0.28 32.60 21.55
N CYS A 560 -1.18 32.43 20.56
CA CYS A 560 -2.48 33.10 20.49
C CYS A 560 -3.35 32.51 19.39
N ASP A 561 -4.66 32.79 19.47
CA ASP A 561 -5.60 32.65 18.37
C ASP A 561 -6.02 34.06 17.89
N HIS A 562 -5.91 34.33 16.59
CA HIS A 562 -6.33 35.60 15.97
C HIS A 562 -7.53 35.35 15.05
N GLU A 563 -8.69 35.94 15.38
CA GLU A 563 -9.90 35.79 14.56
C GLU A 563 -9.84 36.71 13.34
N LEU A 564 -9.95 36.13 12.14
CA LEU A 564 -9.94 36.87 10.89
C LEU A 564 -11.31 37.47 10.61
N THR A 565 -11.46 38.77 10.83
CA THR A 565 -12.74 39.46 10.58
C THR A 565 -12.81 40.11 9.20
N LEU A 566 -14.02 40.25 8.65
CA LEU A 566 -14.22 41.02 7.42
C LEU A 566 -13.80 42.50 7.56
N GLN A 567 -13.86 43.05 8.78
CA GLN A 567 -13.44 44.42 9.04
C GLN A 567 -11.91 44.57 8.91
N GLU A 568 -11.15 43.60 9.40
CA GLU A 568 -9.69 43.55 9.22
C GLU A 568 -9.29 43.37 7.76
N LEU A 569 -10.02 42.56 7.00
CA LEU A 569 -9.77 42.44 5.55
C LEU A 569 -10.09 43.73 4.80
N ARG A 570 -11.13 44.47 5.23
CA ARG A 570 -11.53 45.76 4.64
C ARG A 570 -10.62 46.92 5.00
N SER A 571 -9.86 46.84 6.10
CA SER A 571 -8.91 47.89 6.49
C SER A 571 -7.61 47.85 5.68
N GLN A 572 -7.35 46.74 4.98
CA GLN A 572 -6.23 46.61 4.06
C GLN A 572 -6.44 47.45 2.79
N GLN A 573 -5.35 47.86 2.15
CA GLN A 573 -5.43 48.63 0.90
C GLN A 573 -6.05 47.77 -0.23
N PRO A 574 -7.09 48.24 -0.96
CA PRO A 574 -7.79 47.46 -1.98
C PRO A 574 -6.86 46.87 -3.05
N ASP A 575 -5.89 47.65 -3.52
CA ASP A 575 -4.93 47.19 -4.55
C ASP A 575 -4.02 46.07 -4.05
N VAL A 576 -3.62 46.13 -2.77
CA VAL A 576 -2.83 45.08 -2.12
C VAL A 576 -3.67 43.84 -1.92
N MET A 577 -4.93 43.99 -1.49
CA MET A 577 -5.87 42.88 -1.35
C MET A 577 -6.14 42.17 -2.68
N LEU A 578 -6.35 42.90 -3.77
CA LEU A 578 -6.55 42.31 -5.09
C LEU A 578 -5.33 41.50 -5.56
N ARG A 579 -4.12 41.97 -5.26
CA ARG A 579 -2.89 41.24 -5.56
C ARG A 579 -2.62 40.08 -4.60
N ALA A 580 -3.08 40.18 -3.36
CA ALA A 580 -2.94 39.15 -2.35
C ALA A 580 -3.86 37.96 -2.59
N VAL A 581 -4.93 38.13 -3.38
CA VAL A 581 -5.81 37.05 -3.80
C VAL A 581 -5.30 36.48 -5.12
N GLN A 582 -4.79 35.26 -5.09
CA GLN A 582 -4.41 34.52 -6.30
C GLN A 582 -4.91 33.08 -6.20
N ASN A 583 -5.54 32.58 -7.28
CA ASN A 583 -6.09 31.22 -7.35
C ASN A 583 -7.01 30.86 -6.15
N ASP A 584 -7.89 31.79 -5.75
CA ASP A 584 -8.80 31.64 -4.61
C ASP A 584 -8.10 31.43 -3.25
N ILE A 585 -6.84 31.86 -3.12
CA ILE A 585 -6.10 31.91 -1.86
C ILE A 585 -5.79 33.36 -1.54
N LEU A 586 -6.06 33.77 -0.30
CA LEU A 586 -5.56 35.04 0.24
C LEU A 586 -4.21 34.80 0.91
N ARG A 587 -3.21 35.54 0.43
CA ARG A 587 -1.87 35.54 1.01
C ARG A 587 -1.78 36.60 2.07
N MET A 588 -1.35 36.18 3.25
CA MET A 588 -1.17 37.04 4.39
C MET A 588 0.22 36.83 4.97
N LEU A 589 0.70 37.83 5.69
CA LEU A 589 1.90 37.76 6.49
C LEU A 589 1.48 37.92 7.95
N VAL A 590 1.81 36.91 8.73
CA VAL A 590 1.74 36.94 10.20
C VAL A 590 3.07 37.48 10.67
N TYR A 591 3.06 38.54 11.48
CA TYR A 591 4.28 39.11 12.03
C TYR A 591 4.12 39.52 13.49
N HIS A 592 5.26 39.57 14.17
CA HIS A 592 5.40 40.16 15.49
C HIS A 592 5.71 41.67 15.39
#